data_AF-A0A1F5FV83-F1
#
_entry.id   AF-A0A1F5FV83-F1
#
_cell.length_a   1.000
_cell.length_b   1.000
_cell.length_c   1.000
_cell.angle_alpha   90.00
_cell.angle_beta   90.00
_cell.angle_gamma   90.00
#
_symmetry.space_group_name_H-M   'P 1'
#
loop_
_entity.id
_entity.type
_entity.pdbx_description
1 polymer ?
#
loop_
_entity_poly.entity_id
_entity_poly.type
_entity_poly.pdbx_seq_one_letter_code
_entity_poly.pdbx_strand_id
1 'polypeptide(L)'
;MKFFRNLLLTLAGIALIGFSVLVGFFVSLQGRIYQKLSVSNIDISKMTPEEAIIKLKSSFDNESSNLSVIYDGEEIGVIEIPQVNRDFKWAVDQAYSVGRSGNFFLDAKTKVSLFFSPVNLNLPIAIEGGTLDDIAETLAGKIDTEPVWPTFKKVFGKYVLVEGVDGLSLNRKDFIEKTTRELSNPKPSPVILSVEKIDTKVNTEKTTKAIELLNNWGEKKLLLKYKEYNKFLEEKDISLLLGLNGDYLNQVYLSSLIDEIAEKIETEPKDAVFEFVDGRVKEFKPEVVGVLVDRPKLALQIETAIKENIDTVEISVINEEPKIKTGDINNFGIKELIAVGKSSFDHSIPGRVFNVNLAASRINGVIIPPGEEFSFNKAVGEISRQTGYQTAYVISQGKTVLGDGGGVCQVSTTMFRAALDFGFPITERKAHAYRVGYYEQDSPPGIDATIFSPTTDFKFLNDTGHHILIQSKVDTKNLTMRV
;
A
#
# COMPACT_ATOMS: atom_id res chain seq x y z
N MET A 1 -25.67 24.11 -74.92
CA MET A 1 -26.14 24.82 -73.69
C MET A 1 -27.51 24.38 -73.19
N LYS A 2 -28.59 24.33 -74.01
CA LYS A 2 -29.94 23.92 -73.52
C LYS A 2 -29.99 22.49 -72.95
N PHE A 3 -29.29 21.53 -73.56
CA PHE A 3 -29.22 20.14 -73.08
C PHE A 3 -28.56 20.02 -71.69
N PHE A 4 -27.38 20.61 -71.50
CA PHE A 4 -26.70 20.65 -70.21
C PHE A 4 -27.52 21.32 -69.12
N ARG A 5 -28.21 22.43 -69.44
CA ARG A 5 -29.12 23.11 -68.50
C ARG A 5 -30.30 22.22 -68.09
N ASN A 6 -30.91 21.51 -69.04
CA ASN A 6 -32.02 20.62 -68.75
C ASN A 6 -31.56 19.39 -67.93
N LEU A 7 -30.37 18.85 -68.21
CA LEU A 7 -29.76 17.77 -67.42
C LEU A 7 -29.41 18.22 -65.99
N LEU A 8 -28.92 19.46 -65.81
CA LEU A 8 -28.64 20.00 -64.49
C LEU A 8 -29.94 20.23 -63.69
N LEU A 9 -31.01 20.69 -64.34
CA LEU A 9 -32.32 20.87 -63.72
C LEU A 9 -32.98 19.54 -63.35
N THR A 10 -32.85 18.49 -64.17
CA THR A 10 -33.34 17.16 -63.82
C THR A 10 -32.54 16.54 -62.68
N LEU A 11 -31.21 16.64 -62.69
CA LEU A 11 -30.37 16.20 -61.58
C LEU A 11 -30.66 16.96 -60.28
N ALA A 12 -30.87 18.28 -60.35
CA ALA A 12 -31.28 19.09 -59.21
C ALA A 12 -32.68 18.69 -58.70
N GLY A 13 -33.62 18.39 -59.59
CA GLY A 13 -34.95 17.89 -59.23
C GLY A 13 -34.90 16.53 -58.53
N ILE A 14 -34.09 15.58 -59.05
CA ILE A 14 -33.88 14.27 -58.43
C ILE A 14 -33.20 14.42 -57.06
N ALA A 15 -32.20 15.30 -56.96
CA ALA A 15 -31.54 15.60 -55.69
C ALA A 15 -32.51 16.22 -54.68
N LEU A 16 -33.40 17.12 -55.11
CA LEU A 16 -34.41 17.74 -54.25
C LEU A 16 -35.46 16.73 -53.76
N ILE A 17 -35.91 15.83 -54.63
CA ILE A 17 -36.83 14.74 -54.27
C ILE A 17 -36.15 13.79 -53.29
N GLY A 18 -34.91 13.36 -53.59
CA GLY A 18 -34.10 12.52 -52.71
C GLY A 18 -33.87 13.17 -51.35
N PHE A 19 -33.56 14.47 -51.33
CA PHE A 19 -33.42 15.25 -50.11
C PHE A 19 -34.74 15.34 -49.33
N SER A 20 -35.86 15.57 -50.00
CA SER A 20 -37.18 15.65 -49.36
C SER A 20 -37.62 14.32 -48.75
N VAL A 21 -37.38 13.20 -49.44
CA VAL A 21 -37.63 11.84 -48.93
C VAL A 21 -36.75 11.55 -47.71
N LEU A 22 -35.47 11.94 -47.78
CA LEU A 22 -34.50 11.75 -46.71
C LEU A 22 -34.82 12.62 -45.47
N VAL A 23 -35.26 13.86 -45.67
CA VAL A 23 -35.78 14.73 -44.60
C VAL A 23 -37.07 14.15 -44.02
N GLY A 24 -38.03 13.74 -44.85
CA GLY A 24 -39.28 13.10 -44.38
C GLY A 24 -39.03 11.82 -43.58
N PHE A 25 -38.04 11.02 -43.99
CA PHE A 25 -37.58 9.84 -43.26
C PHE A 25 -36.97 10.18 -41.89
N PHE A 26 -36.19 11.27 -41.79
CA PHE A 26 -35.65 11.68 -40.49
C PHE A 26 -36.69 12.30 -39.57
N VAL A 27 -37.68 13.00 -40.14
CA VAL A 27 -38.83 13.51 -39.39
C VAL A 27 -39.70 12.36 -38.86
N SER A 28 -39.90 11.29 -39.64
CA SER A 28 -40.66 10.12 -39.17
C SER A 28 -39.97 9.34 -38.04
N LEU A 29 -38.67 9.55 -37.85
CA LEU A 29 -37.88 8.99 -36.75
C LEU A 29 -37.60 10.01 -35.62
N GLN A 30 -38.36 11.11 -35.58
CA GLN A 30 -38.31 12.05 -34.46
C GLN A 30 -38.73 11.33 -33.17
N GLY A 31 -37.88 11.41 -32.13
CA GLY A 31 -38.10 10.72 -30.86
C GLY A 31 -37.86 9.20 -30.88
N ARG A 32 -37.32 8.64 -31.98
CA ARG A 32 -37.07 7.19 -32.12
C ARG A 32 -35.60 6.88 -32.38
N ILE A 33 -35.12 5.73 -31.93
CA ILE A 33 -33.78 5.22 -32.22
C ILE A 33 -33.68 4.91 -33.71
N TYR A 34 -32.53 5.24 -34.33
CA TYR A 34 -32.35 4.99 -35.76
C TYR A 34 -32.28 3.49 -36.08
N GLN A 35 -32.40 3.15 -37.36
CA GLN A 35 -32.38 1.76 -37.81
C GLN A 35 -31.01 1.10 -37.68
N LYS A 36 -31.00 -0.23 -37.69
CA LYS A 36 -29.81 -1.08 -37.58
C LYS A 36 -28.98 -0.79 -36.32
N LEU A 37 -29.64 -0.38 -35.25
CA LEU A 37 -29.06 -0.21 -33.92
C LEU A 37 -29.55 -1.35 -33.02
N SER A 38 -28.59 -2.02 -32.41
CA SER A 38 -28.84 -3.04 -31.40
C SER A 38 -28.02 -2.76 -30.15
N VAL A 39 -28.49 -3.25 -29.01
CA VAL A 39 -27.74 -3.32 -27.76
C VAL A 39 -27.63 -4.79 -27.38
N SER A 40 -26.42 -5.29 -27.21
CA SER A 40 -26.16 -6.71 -26.93
C SER A 40 -26.88 -7.67 -27.90
N ASN A 41 -26.83 -7.33 -29.19
CA ASN A 41 -27.51 -8.03 -30.29
C ASN A 41 -29.05 -8.02 -30.25
N ILE A 42 -29.66 -7.27 -29.33
CA ILE A 42 -31.11 -7.04 -29.28
C ILE A 42 -31.41 -5.82 -30.15
N ASP A 43 -32.16 -6.02 -31.24
CA ASP A 43 -32.56 -4.94 -32.12
C ASP A 43 -33.53 -3.97 -31.40
N ILE A 44 -33.15 -2.70 -31.31
CA ILE A 44 -33.96 -1.62 -30.73
C ILE A 44 -34.30 -0.53 -31.77
N SER A 45 -34.08 -0.85 -33.04
CA SER A 45 -34.34 0.04 -34.16
C SER A 45 -35.77 0.58 -34.15
N LYS A 46 -35.93 1.87 -34.44
CA LYS A 46 -37.22 2.56 -34.62
C LYS A 46 -38.11 2.60 -33.36
N MET A 47 -37.62 2.15 -32.21
CA MET A 47 -38.31 2.25 -30.93
C MET A 47 -38.11 3.62 -30.30
N THR A 48 -39.05 4.07 -29.47
CA THR A 48 -38.75 5.17 -28.53
C THR A 48 -37.77 4.69 -27.46
N PRO A 49 -37.05 5.58 -26.77
CA PRO A 49 -36.20 5.19 -25.65
C PRO A 49 -36.93 4.33 -24.60
N GLU A 50 -38.17 4.64 -24.28
CA GLU A 50 -38.98 3.89 -23.31
C GLU A 50 -39.32 2.48 -23.82
N GLU A 51 -39.76 2.36 -25.07
CA GLU A 51 -40.01 1.07 -25.73
C GLU A 51 -38.75 0.21 -25.77
N ALA A 52 -37.59 0.81 -26.07
CA ALA A 52 -36.31 0.13 -26.11
C ALA A 52 -35.87 -0.37 -24.72
N ILE A 53 -36.02 0.45 -23.67
CA ILE A 53 -35.71 0.04 -22.29
C ILE A 53 -36.57 -1.16 -21.89
N ILE A 54 -37.88 -1.13 -22.18
CA ILE A 54 -38.80 -2.23 -21.86
C ILE A 54 -38.39 -3.51 -22.59
N LYS A 55 -38.08 -3.41 -23.90
CA LYS A 55 -37.64 -4.57 -24.69
C LYS A 55 -36.31 -5.14 -24.20
N LEU A 56 -35.35 -4.29 -23.84
CA LEU A 56 -34.09 -4.76 -23.29
C LEU A 56 -34.34 -5.49 -21.97
N LYS A 57 -35.06 -4.88 -21.01
CA LYS A 57 -35.38 -5.53 -19.73
C LYS A 57 -36.03 -6.91 -19.92
N SER A 58 -37.05 -7.01 -20.77
CA SER A 58 -37.74 -8.29 -20.98
C SER A 58 -36.89 -9.37 -21.66
N SER A 59 -35.84 -8.97 -22.38
CA SER A 59 -34.90 -9.91 -22.98
C SER A 59 -33.98 -10.58 -21.94
N PHE A 60 -33.89 -10.05 -20.73
CA PHE A 60 -33.10 -10.60 -19.61
C PHE A 60 -33.98 -11.26 -18.51
N ASP A 61 -35.31 -11.29 -18.64
CA ASP A 61 -36.23 -11.81 -17.60
C ASP A 61 -36.03 -13.30 -17.23
N ASN A 62 -35.45 -14.10 -18.13
CA ASN A 62 -35.19 -15.54 -17.94
C ASN A 62 -33.70 -15.88 -17.92
N GLU A 63 -32.86 -14.92 -17.56
CA GLU A 63 -31.43 -15.14 -17.54
C GLU A 63 -31.02 -16.13 -16.43
N SER A 64 -30.09 -17.01 -16.78
CA SER A 64 -29.38 -17.81 -15.81
C SER A 64 -28.19 -16.98 -15.32
N SER A 65 -28.09 -16.78 -14.00
CA SER A 65 -26.89 -16.24 -13.35
C SER A 65 -25.70 -17.20 -13.43
N ASN A 66 -25.92 -18.41 -13.95
CA ASN A 66 -24.91 -19.44 -14.08
C ASN A 66 -24.27 -19.40 -15.47
N LEU A 67 -22.94 -19.42 -15.51
CA LEU A 67 -22.13 -19.42 -16.72
C LEU A 67 -21.22 -20.64 -16.76
N SER A 68 -21.27 -21.41 -17.84
CA SER A 68 -20.36 -22.54 -18.04
C SER A 68 -18.96 -22.04 -18.37
N VAL A 69 -17.95 -22.71 -17.82
CA VAL A 69 -16.54 -22.36 -18.01
C VAL A 69 -15.79 -23.54 -18.61
N ILE A 70 -15.12 -23.29 -19.73
CA ILE A 70 -14.43 -24.32 -20.53
C ILE A 70 -12.93 -24.08 -20.47
N TYR A 71 -12.17 -25.13 -20.17
CA TYR A 71 -10.72 -25.15 -20.26
C TYR A 71 -10.27 -26.42 -20.99
N ASP A 72 -9.34 -26.27 -21.94
CA ASP A 72 -8.81 -27.35 -22.78
C ASP A 72 -9.90 -28.21 -23.48
N GLY A 73 -11.01 -27.57 -23.87
CA GLY A 73 -12.13 -28.23 -24.54
C GLY A 73 -13.10 -28.97 -23.62
N GLU A 74 -12.85 -28.99 -22.31
CA GLU A 74 -13.73 -29.61 -21.31
C GLU A 74 -14.42 -28.56 -20.43
N GLU A 75 -15.66 -28.83 -20.04
CA GLU A 75 -16.38 -28.00 -19.05
C GLU A 75 -15.86 -28.32 -17.64
N ILE A 76 -15.15 -27.36 -17.04
CA ILE A 76 -14.50 -27.54 -15.73
C ILE A 76 -15.36 -27.04 -14.56
N GLY A 77 -16.49 -26.40 -14.87
CA GLY A 77 -17.45 -25.96 -13.89
C GLY A 77 -18.43 -24.92 -14.41
N VAL A 78 -19.37 -24.60 -13.54
CA VAL A 78 -20.37 -23.56 -13.74
C VAL A 78 -20.16 -22.51 -12.65
N ILE A 79 -19.96 -21.26 -13.04
CA ILE A 79 -19.81 -20.14 -12.12
C ILE A 79 -21.17 -19.49 -11.90
N GLU A 80 -21.56 -19.36 -10.64
CA GLU A 80 -22.71 -18.56 -10.24
C GLU A 80 -22.26 -17.11 -10.10
N ILE A 81 -22.81 -16.23 -10.92
CA ILE A 81 -22.50 -14.81 -10.86
C ILE A 81 -23.49 -14.14 -9.91
N PRO A 82 -23.01 -13.30 -8.96
CA PRO A 82 -23.87 -12.46 -8.12
C PRO A 82 -24.78 -11.55 -8.94
N GLN A 83 -25.61 -10.75 -8.26
CA GLN A 83 -26.56 -9.85 -8.93
C GLN A 83 -25.84 -8.93 -9.95
N VAL A 84 -26.24 -9.05 -11.22
CA VAL A 84 -25.70 -8.26 -12.34
C VAL A 84 -26.65 -7.10 -12.62
N ASN A 85 -26.22 -5.91 -12.22
CA ASN A 85 -26.92 -4.67 -12.49
C ASN A 85 -26.57 -4.16 -13.88
N ARG A 86 -27.59 -3.85 -14.68
CA ARG A 86 -27.43 -3.43 -16.08
C ARG A 86 -28.00 -2.04 -16.27
N ASP A 87 -27.20 -1.14 -16.83
CA ASP A 87 -27.65 0.22 -17.10
C ASP A 87 -28.33 0.31 -18.47
N PHE A 88 -29.55 -0.21 -18.52
CA PHE A 88 -30.39 -0.18 -19.71
C PHE A 88 -30.66 1.26 -20.20
N LYS A 89 -30.81 2.20 -19.26
CA LYS A 89 -31.10 3.59 -19.60
C LYS A 89 -29.90 4.20 -20.30
N TRP A 90 -28.70 4.06 -19.74
CA TRP A 90 -27.47 4.54 -20.36
C TRP A 90 -27.28 3.95 -21.75
N ALA A 91 -27.45 2.63 -21.92
CA ALA A 91 -27.25 1.98 -23.22
C ALA A 91 -28.23 2.50 -24.29
N VAL A 92 -29.48 2.73 -23.89
CA VAL A 92 -30.50 3.32 -24.76
C VAL A 92 -30.22 4.79 -25.06
N ASP A 93 -29.76 5.58 -24.08
CA ASP A 93 -29.36 6.97 -24.29
C ASP A 93 -28.20 7.06 -25.29
N GLN A 94 -27.21 6.17 -25.20
CA GLN A 94 -26.12 6.07 -26.18
C GLN A 94 -26.61 5.67 -27.57
N ALA A 95 -27.52 4.69 -27.65
CA ALA A 95 -28.13 4.29 -28.92
C ALA A 95 -28.92 5.45 -29.55
N TYR A 96 -29.62 6.22 -28.72
CA TYR A 96 -30.38 7.39 -29.15
C TYR A 96 -29.46 8.53 -29.58
N SER A 97 -28.29 8.72 -28.97
CA SER A 97 -27.35 9.77 -29.37
C SER A 97 -26.62 9.50 -30.70
N VAL A 98 -26.63 8.25 -31.21
CA VAL A 98 -26.04 7.94 -32.52
C VAL A 98 -26.71 8.76 -33.63
N GLY A 99 -25.92 9.54 -34.35
CA GLY A 99 -26.42 10.47 -35.38
C GLY A 99 -27.14 11.70 -34.81
N ARG A 100 -26.95 12.02 -33.52
CA ARG A 100 -27.47 13.20 -32.83
C ARG A 100 -26.36 13.89 -32.00
N SER A 101 -25.15 13.97 -32.56
CA SER A 101 -23.99 14.60 -31.91
C SER A 101 -24.09 16.13 -31.85
N GLY A 102 -24.98 16.73 -32.64
CA GLY A 102 -25.08 18.18 -32.81
C GLY A 102 -24.19 18.71 -33.94
N ASN A 103 -23.33 17.88 -34.52
CA ASN A 103 -22.59 18.20 -35.74
C ASN A 103 -23.37 17.72 -36.97
N PHE A 104 -23.93 18.66 -37.73
CA PHE A 104 -24.77 18.38 -38.89
C PHE A 104 -24.14 17.41 -39.91
N PHE A 105 -22.87 17.64 -40.28
CA PHE A 105 -22.21 16.83 -41.30
C PHE A 105 -21.90 15.42 -40.81
N LEU A 106 -21.45 15.29 -39.56
CA LEU A 106 -21.20 13.98 -38.94
C LEU A 106 -22.50 13.20 -38.78
N ASP A 107 -23.55 13.86 -38.29
CA ASP A 107 -24.86 13.23 -38.07
C ASP A 107 -25.49 12.78 -39.39
N ALA A 108 -25.41 13.59 -40.45
CA ALA A 108 -25.88 13.20 -41.77
C ALA A 108 -25.12 11.98 -42.31
N LYS A 109 -23.79 11.96 -42.18
CA LYS A 109 -22.94 10.82 -42.59
C LYS A 109 -23.30 9.55 -41.82
N THR A 110 -23.41 9.64 -40.49
CA THR A 110 -23.75 8.51 -39.61
C THR A 110 -25.13 7.95 -39.94
N LYS A 111 -26.12 8.81 -40.16
CA LYS A 111 -27.48 8.35 -40.52
C LYS A 111 -27.51 7.62 -41.86
N VAL A 112 -26.73 8.08 -42.85
CA VAL A 112 -26.59 7.38 -44.13
C VAL A 112 -25.83 6.06 -43.96
N SER A 113 -24.77 6.01 -43.15
CA SER A 113 -24.03 4.77 -42.94
C SER A 113 -24.86 3.69 -42.26
N LEU A 114 -25.79 4.05 -41.37
CA LEU A 114 -26.72 3.11 -40.73
C LEU A 114 -27.65 2.39 -41.71
N PHE A 115 -27.77 2.82 -42.98
CA PHE A 115 -28.48 2.03 -44.01
C PHE A 115 -27.69 0.79 -44.44
N PHE A 116 -26.37 0.80 -44.30
CA PHE A 116 -25.50 -0.26 -44.81
C PHE A 116 -24.79 -1.01 -43.69
N SER A 117 -24.36 -0.29 -42.65
CA SER A 117 -23.57 -0.82 -41.54
C SER A 117 -24.39 -0.82 -40.25
N PRO A 118 -24.74 -1.99 -39.69
CA PRO A 118 -25.35 -2.06 -38.38
C PRO A 118 -24.36 -1.64 -37.28
N VAL A 119 -24.89 -1.08 -36.20
CA VAL A 119 -24.14 -0.69 -35.02
C VAL A 119 -24.70 -1.48 -33.84
N ASN A 120 -23.86 -2.29 -33.22
CA ASN A 120 -24.19 -3.02 -32.00
C ASN A 120 -23.43 -2.38 -30.83
N LEU A 121 -24.18 -1.90 -29.85
CA LEU A 121 -23.65 -1.31 -28.62
C LEU A 121 -23.59 -2.36 -27.51
N ASN A 122 -22.62 -2.23 -26.63
CA ASN A 122 -22.54 -3.08 -25.44
C ASN A 122 -23.44 -2.52 -24.33
N LEU A 123 -24.03 -3.41 -23.55
CA LEU A 123 -24.77 -3.06 -22.34
C LEU A 123 -23.80 -3.02 -21.15
N PRO A 124 -23.56 -1.87 -20.51
CA PRO A 124 -22.72 -1.82 -19.32
C PRO A 124 -23.34 -2.62 -18.19
N ILE A 125 -22.48 -3.33 -17.47
CA ILE A 125 -22.85 -4.11 -16.30
C ILE A 125 -22.05 -3.67 -15.08
N ALA A 126 -22.65 -3.81 -13.90
CA ALA A 126 -22.01 -3.72 -12.60
C ALA A 126 -22.39 -4.97 -11.80
N ILE A 127 -21.42 -5.58 -11.11
CA ILE A 127 -21.65 -6.79 -10.33
C ILE A 127 -21.62 -6.40 -8.84
N GLU A 128 -22.68 -6.74 -8.11
CA GLU A 128 -22.80 -6.44 -6.68
C GLU A 128 -22.63 -7.71 -5.82
N GLY A 129 -21.85 -7.60 -4.72
CA GLY A 129 -21.76 -8.66 -3.71
C GLY A 129 -20.66 -9.72 -3.91
N GLY A 130 -19.75 -9.52 -4.86
CA GLY A 130 -18.55 -10.34 -5.07
C GLY A 130 -17.78 -9.84 -6.30
N THR A 131 -16.48 -10.15 -6.40
CA THR A 131 -15.68 -9.73 -7.56
C THR A 131 -15.45 -10.92 -8.49
N LEU A 132 -15.44 -10.68 -9.81
CA LEU A 132 -14.99 -11.70 -10.78
C LEU A 132 -13.56 -12.17 -10.45
N ASP A 133 -12.78 -11.36 -9.73
CA ASP A 133 -11.47 -11.73 -9.20
C ASP A 133 -11.52 -12.90 -8.21
N ASP A 134 -12.52 -12.96 -7.32
CA ASP A 134 -12.67 -14.07 -6.36
C ASP A 134 -12.99 -15.40 -7.08
N ILE A 135 -13.82 -15.32 -8.13
CA ILE A 135 -14.14 -16.46 -8.99
C ILE A 135 -12.89 -16.87 -9.78
N ALA A 136 -12.15 -15.89 -10.30
CA ALA A 136 -10.89 -16.13 -11.00
C ALA A 136 -9.87 -16.83 -10.08
N GLU A 137 -9.79 -16.46 -8.81
CA GLU A 137 -8.94 -17.12 -7.81
C GLU A 137 -9.34 -18.58 -7.61
N THR A 138 -10.65 -18.85 -7.51
CA THR A 138 -11.15 -20.22 -7.34
C THR A 138 -10.89 -21.08 -8.58
N LEU A 139 -11.00 -20.52 -9.78
CA LEU A 139 -10.67 -21.19 -11.03
C LEU A 139 -9.16 -21.39 -11.19
N ALA A 140 -8.36 -20.39 -10.81
CA ALA A 140 -6.90 -20.46 -10.78
C ALA A 140 -6.44 -21.62 -9.91
N GLY A 141 -7.02 -21.83 -8.72
CA GLY A 141 -6.70 -22.98 -7.86
C GLY A 141 -6.95 -24.37 -8.48
N LYS A 142 -7.71 -24.46 -9.59
CA LYS A 142 -7.93 -25.72 -10.33
C LYS A 142 -7.07 -25.86 -11.59
N ILE A 143 -6.58 -24.75 -12.13
CA ILE A 143 -5.94 -24.68 -13.45
C ILE A 143 -4.45 -24.39 -13.33
N ASP A 144 -4.09 -23.52 -12.40
CA ASP A 144 -2.74 -23.05 -12.22
C ASP A 144 -1.84 -24.21 -11.82
N THR A 145 -0.70 -24.30 -12.49
CA THR A 145 0.37 -25.22 -12.13
C THR A 145 1.58 -24.39 -11.76
N GLU A 146 2.05 -24.52 -10.51
CA GLU A 146 3.24 -23.83 -10.07
C GLU A 146 4.45 -24.27 -10.92
N PRO A 147 5.26 -23.33 -11.42
CA PRO A 147 6.48 -23.67 -12.13
C PRO A 147 7.48 -24.31 -11.18
N VAL A 148 8.16 -25.37 -11.64
CA VAL A 148 9.35 -25.87 -10.96
C VAL A 148 10.54 -25.15 -11.54
N TRP A 149 11.15 -24.24 -10.78
CA TRP A 149 12.30 -23.49 -11.27
C TRP A 149 13.54 -24.40 -11.44
N PRO A 150 14.35 -24.16 -12.49
CA PRO A 150 15.59 -24.90 -12.69
C PRO A 150 16.55 -24.66 -11.53
N THR A 151 17.44 -25.62 -11.28
CA THR A 151 18.41 -25.55 -10.18
C THR A 151 19.72 -26.25 -10.51
N PHE A 152 20.79 -25.89 -9.81
CA PHE A 152 22.06 -26.62 -9.88
C PHE A 152 22.07 -27.75 -8.85
N LYS A 153 22.39 -28.97 -9.30
CA LYS A 153 22.55 -30.13 -8.42
C LYS A 153 23.91 -30.78 -8.62
N LYS A 154 24.56 -31.16 -7.51
CA LYS A 154 25.82 -31.89 -7.54
C LYS A 154 25.55 -33.39 -7.73
N VAL A 155 26.03 -33.95 -8.84
CA VAL A 155 25.90 -35.36 -9.21
C VAL A 155 27.30 -35.91 -9.50
N PHE A 156 27.73 -36.94 -8.77
CA PHE A 156 29.09 -37.51 -8.84
C PHE A 156 30.21 -36.45 -8.73
N GLY A 157 30.02 -35.46 -7.86
CA GLY A 157 31.02 -34.41 -7.60
C GLY A 157 31.03 -33.24 -8.59
N LYS A 158 30.17 -33.24 -9.62
CA LYS A 158 30.04 -32.15 -10.58
C LYS A 158 28.64 -31.54 -10.54
N TYR A 159 28.53 -30.22 -10.71
CA TYR A 159 27.25 -29.58 -10.91
C TYR A 159 26.69 -29.86 -12.30
N VAL A 160 25.41 -30.17 -12.32
CA VAL A 160 24.58 -30.26 -13.52
C VAL A 160 23.36 -29.38 -13.33
N LEU A 161 22.84 -28.86 -14.44
CA LEU A 161 21.54 -28.22 -14.45
C LEU A 161 20.46 -29.31 -14.32
N VAL A 162 19.55 -29.10 -13.38
CA VAL A 162 18.25 -29.78 -13.36
C VAL A 162 17.27 -28.81 -13.98
N GLU A 163 16.76 -29.17 -15.16
CA GLU A 163 15.80 -28.35 -15.90
C GLU A 163 14.52 -28.15 -15.09
N GLY A 164 13.92 -26.98 -15.26
CA GLY A 164 12.64 -26.64 -14.69
C GLY A 164 11.48 -27.31 -15.43
N VAL A 165 10.29 -27.18 -14.85
CA VAL A 165 9.03 -27.53 -15.49
C VAL A 165 8.17 -26.27 -15.55
N ASP A 166 7.72 -25.94 -16.75
CA ASP A 166 6.91 -24.74 -16.98
C ASP A 166 5.62 -24.77 -16.17
N GLY A 167 5.25 -23.60 -15.65
CA GLY A 167 3.99 -23.39 -14.96
C GLY A 167 2.91 -22.89 -15.92
N LEU A 168 1.68 -22.90 -15.43
CA LEU A 168 0.52 -22.29 -16.08
C LEU A 168 -0.17 -21.39 -15.06
N SER A 169 -0.64 -20.24 -15.54
CA SER A 169 -1.45 -19.32 -14.74
C SER A 169 -2.67 -18.93 -15.54
N LEU A 170 -3.84 -18.89 -14.90
CA LEU A 170 -5.05 -18.36 -15.50
C LEU A 170 -4.82 -16.90 -15.94
N ASN A 171 -5.18 -16.58 -17.19
CA ASN A 171 -5.22 -15.19 -17.64
C ASN A 171 -6.45 -14.49 -17.05
N ARG A 172 -6.28 -13.94 -15.85
CA ARG A 172 -7.36 -13.31 -15.07
C ARG A 172 -8.02 -12.17 -15.82
N LYS A 173 -7.22 -11.33 -16.48
CA LYS A 173 -7.72 -10.19 -17.25
C LYS A 173 -8.63 -10.65 -18.40
N ASP A 174 -8.15 -11.60 -19.19
CA ASP A 174 -8.93 -12.16 -20.30
C ASP A 174 -10.21 -12.86 -19.81
N PHE A 175 -10.14 -13.59 -18.68
CA PHE A 175 -11.32 -14.16 -18.04
C PHE A 175 -12.36 -13.10 -17.67
N ILE A 176 -11.94 -12.01 -17.00
CA ILE A 176 -12.83 -10.93 -16.58
C ILE A 176 -13.46 -10.25 -17.81
N GLU A 177 -12.66 -9.95 -18.83
CA GLU A 177 -13.13 -9.30 -20.06
C GLU A 177 -14.14 -10.18 -20.81
N LYS A 178 -13.84 -11.47 -21.00
CA LYS A 178 -14.75 -12.43 -21.64
C LYS A 178 -16.03 -12.60 -20.84
N THR A 179 -15.93 -12.80 -19.52
CA THR A 179 -17.10 -12.99 -18.65
C THR A 179 -18.00 -11.75 -18.64
N THR A 180 -17.41 -10.56 -18.53
CA THR A 180 -18.16 -9.28 -18.60
C THR A 180 -18.90 -9.15 -19.94
N ARG A 181 -18.25 -9.51 -21.04
CA ARG A 181 -18.86 -9.50 -22.37
C ARG A 181 -20.02 -10.49 -22.47
N GLU A 182 -19.87 -11.70 -21.95
CA GLU A 182 -20.94 -12.71 -21.99
C GLU A 182 -22.13 -12.30 -21.12
N LEU A 183 -21.90 -11.77 -19.91
CA LEU A 183 -22.96 -11.28 -19.02
C LEU A 183 -23.74 -10.07 -19.55
N SER A 184 -23.14 -9.35 -20.50
CA SER A 184 -23.81 -8.28 -21.24
C SER A 184 -24.84 -8.82 -22.24
N ASN A 185 -24.81 -10.11 -22.57
CA ASN A 185 -25.72 -10.76 -23.52
C ASN A 185 -26.90 -11.46 -22.81
N PRO A 186 -28.11 -11.45 -23.39
CA PRO A 186 -29.27 -12.13 -22.82
C PRO A 186 -29.17 -13.67 -22.87
N LYS A 187 -28.27 -14.20 -23.70
CA LYS A 187 -27.97 -15.63 -23.83
C LYS A 187 -26.45 -15.79 -23.84
N PRO A 188 -25.81 -15.80 -22.67
CA PRO A 188 -24.35 -15.89 -22.60
C PRO A 188 -23.87 -17.24 -23.15
N SER A 189 -22.74 -17.24 -23.84
CA SER A 189 -22.05 -18.47 -24.26
C SER A 189 -21.05 -18.91 -23.17
N PRO A 190 -20.61 -20.18 -23.16
CA PRO A 190 -19.57 -20.61 -22.23
C PRO A 190 -18.28 -19.78 -22.35
N VAL A 191 -17.65 -19.47 -21.22
CA VAL A 191 -16.41 -18.71 -21.18
C VAL A 191 -15.23 -19.66 -21.38
N ILE A 192 -14.52 -19.50 -22.48
CA ILE A 192 -13.31 -20.26 -22.77
C ILE A 192 -12.13 -19.60 -22.05
N LEU A 193 -11.57 -20.30 -21.07
CA LEU A 193 -10.43 -19.83 -20.30
C LEU A 193 -9.16 -19.85 -21.14
N SER A 194 -8.30 -18.87 -20.89
CA SER A 194 -6.98 -18.80 -21.48
C SER A 194 -5.95 -18.77 -20.35
N VAL A 195 -4.84 -19.47 -20.56
CA VAL A 195 -3.74 -19.55 -19.59
C VAL A 195 -2.51 -18.88 -20.17
N GLU A 196 -1.74 -18.24 -19.32
CA GLU A 196 -0.41 -17.76 -19.59
C GLU A 196 0.59 -18.82 -19.16
N LYS A 197 1.57 -19.09 -20.03
CA LYS A 197 2.64 -20.03 -19.74
C LYS A 197 3.74 -19.32 -18.95
N ILE A 198 4.08 -19.85 -17.79
CA ILE A 198 5.24 -19.40 -17.01
C ILE A 198 6.46 -20.19 -17.48
N ASP A 199 7.25 -19.59 -18.37
CA ASP A 199 8.42 -20.23 -18.99
C ASP A 199 9.59 -20.29 -17.99
N THR A 200 10.08 -21.50 -17.74
CA THR A 200 11.20 -21.79 -16.83
C THR A 200 12.53 -21.93 -17.55
N LYS A 201 12.58 -21.66 -18.86
CA LYS A 201 13.80 -21.76 -19.66
C LYS A 201 14.94 -20.92 -19.10
N VAL A 202 16.08 -21.58 -19.03
CA VAL A 202 17.35 -20.97 -18.68
C VAL A 202 18.02 -20.30 -19.89
N ASN A 203 18.94 -19.39 -19.60
CA ASN A 203 19.90 -18.93 -20.60
C ASN A 203 21.07 -19.93 -20.68
N THR A 204 21.14 -20.72 -21.76
CA THR A 204 22.13 -21.79 -21.92
C THR A 204 23.58 -21.31 -21.75
N GLU A 205 23.94 -20.16 -22.32
CA GLU A 205 25.31 -19.63 -22.22
C GLU A 205 25.67 -19.27 -20.77
N LYS A 206 24.76 -18.61 -20.05
CA LYS A 206 24.96 -18.25 -18.65
C LYS A 206 25.02 -19.47 -17.75
N THR A 207 24.13 -20.44 -17.96
CA THR A 207 24.11 -21.70 -17.20
C THR A 207 25.42 -22.46 -17.38
N THR A 208 25.95 -22.58 -18.62
CA THR A 208 27.24 -23.25 -18.85
C THR A 208 28.36 -22.57 -18.07
N LYS A 209 28.45 -21.23 -18.12
CA LYS A 209 29.44 -20.45 -17.36
C LYS A 209 29.28 -20.63 -15.85
N ALA A 210 28.05 -20.66 -15.35
CA ALA A 210 27.77 -20.89 -13.93
C ALA A 210 28.18 -22.30 -13.48
N ILE A 211 27.93 -23.34 -14.29
CA ILE A 211 28.37 -24.71 -14.01
C ILE A 211 29.91 -24.79 -13.99
N GLU A 212 30.59 -24.15 -14.94
CA GLU A 212 32.05 -24.09 -14.96
C GLU A 212 32.60 -23.39 -13.71
N LEU A 213 32.01 -22.25 -13.33
CA LEU A 213 32.39 -21.52 -12.12
C LEU A 213 32.20 -22.38 -10.86
N LEU A 214 31.04 -23.03 -10.70
CA LEU A 214 30.75 -23.86 -9.53
C LEU A 214 31.68 -25.09 -9.45
N ASN A 215 31.95 -25.76 -10.56
CA ASN A 215 32.86 -26.90 -10.60
C ASN A 215 34.32 -26.50 -10.29
N ASN A 216 34.70 -25.25 -10.57
CA ASN A 216 36.01 -24.69 -10.27
C ASN A 216 36.07 -23.94 -8.93
N TRP A 217 34.95 -23.83 -8.21
CA TRP A 217 34.87 -23.11 -6.93
C TRP A 217 35.63 -23.86 -5.84
N GLY A 218 35.45 -25.18 -5.74
CA GLY A 218 36.12 -26.01 -4.74
C GLY A 218 35.75 -25.62 -3.32
N GLU A 219 36.72 -25.61 -2.40
CA GLU A 219 36.55 -25.25 -0.98
C GLU A 219 36.67 -23.74 -0.70
N LYS A 220 36.66 -22.90 -1.75
CA LYS A 220 36.73 -21.44 -1.60
C LYS A 220 35.53 -20.93 -0.82
N LYS A 221 35.75 -19.86 -0.06
CA LYS A 221 34.70 -19.12 0.64
C LYS A 221 34.77 -17.65 0.25
N LEU A 222 33.62 -17.03 0.04
CA LEU A 222 33.50 -15.59 -0.09
C LEU A 222 33.10 -15.02 1.28
N LEU A 223 33.96 -14.20 1.87
CA LEU A 223 33.74 -13.52 3.14
C LEU A 223 33.04 -12.17 2.90
N LEU A 224 31.81 -12.02 3.38
CA LEU A 224 31.16 -10.73 3.53
C LEU A 224 31.42 -10.22 4.95
N LYS A 225 32.02 -9.04 5.09
CA LYS A 225 32.38 -8.51 6.41
C LYS A 225 32.01 -7.04 6.61
N TYR A 226 31.71 -6.70 7.85
CA TYR A 226 31.49 -5.34 8.34
C TYR A 226 31.83 -5.26 9.82
N LYS A 227 32.89 -4.52 10.19
CA LYS A 227 33.41 -4.48 11.58
C LYS A 227 33.62 -5.91 12.13
N GLU A 228 32.89 -6.29 13.17
CA GLU A 228 32.95 -7.62 13.80
C GLU A 228 32.04 -8.66 13.12
N TYR A 229 31.11 -8.23 12.25
CA TYR A 229 30.23 -9.13 11.51
C TYR A 229 30.99 -9.82 10.37
N ASN A 230 30.85 -11.14 10.29
CA ASN A 230 31.45 -11.98 9.27
C ASN A 230 30.45 -13.04 8.81
N LYS A 231 30.21 -13.12 7.49
CA LYS A 231 29.41 -14.17 6.85
C LYS A 231 30.24 -14.83 5.76
N PHE A 232 30.42 -16.14 5.85
CA PHE A 232 31.06 -16.93 4.81
C PHE A 232 30.00 -17.49 3.88
N LEU A 233 30.17 -17.28 2.59
CA LEU A 233 29.41 -17.94 1.54
C LEU A 233 30.25 -19.08 0.98
N GLU A 234 29.74 -20.30 1.10
CA GLU A 234 30.39 -21.52 0.63
C GLU A 234 29.84 -21.92 -0.75
N GLU A 235 30.41 -22.97 -1.33
CA GLU A 235 30.01 -23.51 -2.64
C GLU A 235 28.48 -23.64 -2.81
N LYS A 236 27.79 -24.09 -1.74
CA LYS A 236 26.32 -24.22 -1.74
C LYS A 236 25.61 -22.87 -1.86
N ASP A 237 26.07 -21.85 -1.14
CA ASP A 237 25.47 -20.52 -1.18
C ASP A 237 25.68 -19.87 -2.55
N ILE A 238 26.87 -20.04 -3.13
CA ILE A 238 27.17 -19.58 -4.49
C ILE A 238 26.26 -20.26 -5.52
N SER A 239 25.97 -21.55 -5.36
CA SER A 239 25.05 -22.26 -6.26
C SER A 239 23.63 -21.72 -6.23
N LEU A 240 23.18 -21.17 -5.10
CA LEU A 240 21.87 -20.53 -4.96
C LEU A 240 21.87 -19.09 -5.47
N LEU A 241 23.00 -18.40 -5.35
CA LEU A 241 23.16 -17.02 -5.79
C LEU A 241 23.31 -16.86 -7.30
N LEU A 242 23.76 -17.88 -8.03
CA LEU A 242 23.92 -17.78 -9.48
C LEU A 242 22.55 -17.79 -10.19
N GLY A 243 22.37 -16.81 -11.07
CA GLY A 243 21.18 -16.67 -11.89
C GLY A 243 21.13 -17.71 -13.01
N LEU A 244 19.94 -18.24 -13.26
CA LEU A 244 19.66 -19.18 -14.35
C LEU A 244 18.94 -18.52 -15.54
N ASN A 245 18.28 -17.38 -15.28
CA ASN A 245 17.39 -16.70 -16.21
C ASN A 245 17.79 -15.23 -16.27
N GLY A 246 18.09 -14.69 -17.46
CA GLY A 246 18.23 -13.25 -17.72
C GLY A 246 19.37 -12.50 -17.01
N ASP A 247 19.43 -12.57 -15.68
CA ASP A 247 20.37 -11.93 -14.78
C ASP A 247 21.59 -12.80 -14.47
N TYR A 248 22.65 -12.22 -13.91
CA TYR A 248 23.83 -12.98 -13.48
C TYR A 248 23.65 -13.61 -12.10
N LEU A 249 22.98 -12.90 -11.17
CA LEU A 249 22.62 -13.40 -9.85
C LEU A 249 21.12 -13.68 -9.76
N ASN A 250 20.76 -14.67 -8.94
CA ASN A 250 19.39 -14.93 -8.55
C ASN A 250 18.91 -13.85 -7.57
N GLN A 251 18.06 -12.95 -8.05
CA GLN A 251 17.60 -11.79 -7.28
C GLN A 251 16.85 -12.16 -6.00
N VAL A 252 16.14 -13.30 -5.99
CA VAL A 252 15.39 -13.75 -4.81
C VAL A 252 16.34 -14.16 -3.68
N TYR A 253 17.33 -15.01 -3.98
CA TYR A 253 18.32 -15.42 -2.98
C TYR A 253 19.24 -14.26 -2.59
N LEU A 254 19.61 -13.41 -3.54
CA LEU A 254 20.44 -12.23 -3.27
C LEU A 254 19.74 -11.26 -2.31
N SER A 255 18.47 -10.95 -2.55
CA SER A 255 17.69 -10.10 -1.65
C SER A 255 17.61 -10.70 -0.26
N SER A 256 17.25 -11.98 -0.16
CA SER A 256 17.14 -12.70 1.11
C SER A 256 18.45 -12.71 1.90
N LEU A 257 19.59 -12.91 1.23
CA LEU A 257 20.91 -12.83 1.85
C LEU A 257 21.21 -11.41 2.38
N ILE A 258 20.93 -10.38 1.58
CA ILE A 258 21.15 -8.99 1.98
C ILE A 258 20.24 -8.63 3.16
N ASP A 259 19.00 -9.11 3.19
CA ASP A 259 18.07 -8.92 4.30
C ASP A 259 18.55 -9.60 5.59
N GLU A 260 19.06 -10.84 5.50
CA GLU A 260 19.67 -11.54 6.64
C GLU A 260 20.86 -10.75 7.21
N ILE A 261 21.71 -10.21 6.33
CA ILE A 261 22.86 -9.37 6.72
C ILE A 261 22.35 -8.11 7.41
N ALA A 262 21.40 -7.41 6.77
CA ALA A 262 20.85 -6.15 7.25
C ALA A 262 20.25 -6.28 8.66
N GLU A 263 19.49 -7.35 8.93
CA GLU A 263 18.92 -7.60 10.26
C GLU A 263 19.98 -7.66 11.39
N LYS A 264 21.23 -8.03 11.05
CA LYS A 264 22.33 -8.13 12.01
C LYS A 264 23.21 -6.89 12.10
N ILE A 265 23.27 -6.06 11.05
CA ILE A 265 24.20 -4.93 10.98
C ILE A 265 23.52 -3.56 11.01
N GLU A 266 22.25 -3.47 10.61
CA GLU A 266 21.52 -2.20 10.60
C GLU A 266 21.20 -1.75 12.02
N THR A 267 21.37 -0.46 12.26
CA THR A 267 21.09 0.17 13.56
C THR A 267 20.44 1.52 13.33
N GLU A 268 19.40 1.83 14.11
CA GLU A 268 18.76 3.14 14.03
C GLU A 268 19.65 4.22 14.66
N PRO A 269 19.67 5.44 14.08
CA PRO A 269 20.33 6.56 14.71
C PRO A 269 19.65 6.93 16.03
N LYS A 270 20.43 7.36 17.01
CA LYS A 270 19.93 7.83 18.31
C LYS A 270 20.45 9.23 18.60
N ASP A 271 19.53 10.14 18.91
CA ASP A 271 19.84 11.51 19.28
C ASP A 271 20.67 11.59 20.56
N ALA A 272 21.53 12.61 20.64
CA ALA A 272 22.22 12.95 21.88
C ALA A 272 21.20 13.37 22.96
N VAL A 273 21.46 12.98 24.20
CA VAL A 273 20.62 13.31 25.37
C VAL A 273 21.35 14.30 26.24
N PHE A 274 20.64 15.33 26.70
CA PHE A 274 21.22 16.42 27.47
C PHE A 274 20.56 16.61 28.84
N GLU A 275 21.30 17.20 29.77
CA GLU A 275 20.86 17.53 31.13
C GLU A 275 21.28 18.96 31.50
N PHE A 276 20.39 19.75 32.11
CA PHE A 276 20.74 21.05 32.67
C PHE A 276 21.35 20.89 34.08
N VAL A 277 22.64 21.20 34.22
CA VAL A 277 23.41 21.09 35.46
C VAL A 277 24.23 22.36 35.65
N ASP A 278 24.11 23.00 36.82
CA ASP A 278 24.80 24.24 37.19
C ASP A 278 24.49 25.44 36.28
N GLY A 279 23.23 25.61 35.87
CA GLY A 279 22.83 26.76 35.05
C GLY A 279 23.19 26.65 33.57
N ARG A 280 23.64 25.47 33.11
CA ARG A 280 23.96 25.20 31.71
C ARG A 280 23.51 23.80 31.31
N VAL A 281 23.19 23.62 30.03
CA VAL A 281 22.97 22.30 29.45
C VAL A 281 24.34 21.59 29.32
N LYS A 282 24.42 20.33 29.72
CA LYS A 282 25.54 19.40 29.53
C LYS A 282 25.06 18.16 28.78
N GLU A 283 25.96 17.54 28.04
CA GLU A 283 25.72 16.22 27.46
C GLU A 283 25.61 15.15 28.55
N PHE A 284 24.55 14.34 28.47
CA PHE A 284 24.33 13.19 29.33
C PHE A 284 24.66 11.87 28.61
N LYS A 285 24.27 11.75 27.34
CA LYS A 285 24.65 10.62 26.47
C LYS A 285 24.96 11.12 25.06
N PRO A 286 26.04 10.61 24.44
CA PRO A 286 26.37 10.96 23.07
C PRO A 286 25.35 10.38 22.10
N GLU A 287 25.28 10.97 20.92
CA GLU A 287 24.54 10.44 19.81
C GLU A 287 25.12 9.11 19.30
N VAL A 288 24.27 8.33 18.63
CA VAL A 288 24.67 7.12 17.91
C VAL A 288 24.30 7.32 16.45
N VAL A 289 25.30 7.23 15.57
CA VAL A 289 25.09 7.22 14.12
C VAL A 289 24.45 5.89 13.72
N GLY A 290 23.34 5.97 12.99
CA GLY A 290 22.66 4.82 12.44
C GLY A 290 23.41 4.24 11.25
N VAL A 291 23.17 2.97 10.98
CA VAL A 291 23.80 2.22 9.88
C VAL A 291 22.70 1.52 9.11
N LEU A 292 22.68 1.71 7.79
CA LEU A 292 21.84 0.97 6.85
C LEU A 292 22.70 0.27 5.82
N VAL A 293 22.28 -0.88 5.30
CA VAL A 293 23.01 -1.57 4.22
C VAL A 293 22.73 -0.87 2.90
N ASP A 294 23.79 -0.56 2.14
CA ASP A 294 23.66 -0.09 0.76
C ASP A 294 23.37 -1.31 -0.14
N ARG A 295 22.10 -1.71 -0.21
CA ARG A 295 21.64 -2.95 -0.87
C ARG A 295 22.05 -3.01 -2.35
N PRO A 296 21.83 -1.97 -3.18
CA PRO A 296 22.24 -1.99 -4.58
C PRO A 296 23.75 -2.13 -4.74
N LYS A 297 24.54 -1.44 -3.90
CA LYS A 297 26.00 -1.50 -3.97
C LYS A 297 26.53 -2.83 -3.48
N LEU A 298 26.00 -3.38 -2.40
CA LEU A 298 26.37 -4.70 -1.90
C LEU A 298 26.07 -5.80 -2.94
N ALA A 299 24.90 -5.73 -3.60
CA ALA A 299 24.56 -6.64 -4.69
C ALA A 299 25.61 -6.63 -5.80
N LEU A 300 26.02 -5.43 -6.26
CA LEU A 300 27.06 -5.27 -7.27
C LEU A 300 28.42 -5.80 -6.78
N GLN A 301 28.79 -5.55 -5.52
CA GLN A 301 30.04 -6.04 -4.94
C GLN A 301 30.08 -7.57 -4.88
N ILE A 302 28.97 -8.22 -4.50
CA ILE A 302 28.86 -9.69 -4.49
C ILE A 302 28.99 -10.24 -5.91
N GLU A 303 28.30 -9.63 -6.88
CA GLU A 303 28.40 -10.03 -8.29
C GLU A 303 29.84 -9.93 -8.82
N THR A 304 30.49 -8.79 -8.59
CA THR A 304 31.90 -8.57 -8.99
C THR A 304 32.81 -9.57 -8.29
N ALA A 305 32.62 -9.83 -6.99
CA ALA A 305 33.45 -10.76 -6.26
C ALA A 305 33.36 -12.19 -6.81
N ILE A 306 32.17 -12.64 -7.19
CA ILE A 306 31.98 -13.95 -7.81
C ILE A 306 32.65 -13.99 -9.20
N LYS A 307 32.47 -12.95 -10.02
CA LYS A 307 33.05 -12.88 -11.38
C LYS A 307 34.57 -12.81 -11.40
N GLU A 308 35.14 -12.00 -10.53
CA GLU A 308 36.59 -11.73 -10.48
C GLU A 308 37.31 -12.66 -9.50
N ASN A 309 36.58 -13.60 -8.88
CA ASN A 309 37.11 -14.54 -7.90
C ASN A 309 37.81 -13.83 -6.72
N ILE A 310 37.17 -12.78 -6.21
CA ILE A 310 37.56 -12.06 -4.99
C ILE A 310 37.01 -12.85 -3.80
N ASP A 311 37.84 -13.08 -2.78
CA ASP A 311 37.48 -13.88 -1.60
C ASP A 311 36.83 -13.08 -0.47
N THR A 312 36.85 -11.75 -0.55
CA THR A 312 36.41 -10.85 0.51
C THR A 312 35.68 -9.62 -0.06
N VAL A 313 34.49 -9.33 0.48
CA VAL A 313 33.71 -8.13 0.21
C VAL A 313 33.48 -7.38 1.51
N GLU A 314 33.90 -6.11 1.54
CA GLU A 314 33.49 -5.17 2.59
C GLU A 314 32.05 -4.72 2.30
N ILE A 315 31.14 -4.98 3.24
CA ILE A 315 29.73 -4.64 3.09
C ILE A 315 29.59 -3.13 3.07
N SER A 316 29.04 -2.61 1.97
CA SER A 316 28.73 -1.18 1.84
C SER A 316 27.55 -0.80 2.73
N VAL A 317 27.72 0.27 3.50
CA VAL A 317 26.69 0.83 4.36
C VAL A 317 26.49 2.32 4.10
N ILE A 318 25.30 2.81 4.41
CA ILE A 318 24.91 4.21 4.45
C ILE A 318 24.80 4.58 5.93
N ASN A 319 25.51 5.63 6.34
CA ASN A 319 25.40 6.15 7.70
C ASN A 319 24.24 7.14 7.75
N GLU A 320 23.32 6.94 8.69
CA GLU A 320 22.25 7.87 8.99
C GLU A 320 22.59 8.70 10.21
N GLU A 321 22.64 10.01 10.02
CA GLU A 321 22.95 10.93 11.11
C GLU A 321 21.72 11.11 12.01
N PRO A 322 21.91 11.19 13.34
CA PRO A 322 20.86 11.54 14.28
C PRO A 322 20.39 12.98 14.03
N LYS A 323 19.15 13.28 14.45
CA LYS A 323 18.56 14.61 14.30
C LYS A 323 19.22 15.63 15.21
N ILE A 324 19.68 15.18 16.38
CA ILE A 324 20.32 16.00 17.38
C ILE A 324 21.70 15.42 17.70
N LYS A 325 22.75 16.21 17.43
CA LYS A 325 24.14 15.86 17.70
C LYS A 325 24.64 16.53 18.96
N THR A 326 25.67 15.96 19.59
CA THR A 326 26.33 16.54 20.77
C THR A 326 26.80 17.98 20.54
N GLY A 327 27.27 18.30 19.33
CA GLY A 327 27.72 19.65 18.97
C GLY A 327 26.64 20.72 18.90
N ASP A 328 25.37 20.33 18.78
CA ASP A 328 24.26 21.27 18.54
C ASP A 328 23.83 22.02 19.80
N ILE A 329 24.25 21.56 20.98
CA ILE A 329 23.82 22.11 22.27
C ILE A 329 24.08 23.61 22.43
N ASN A 330 25.22 24.10 21.94
CA ASN A 330 25.55 25.52 22.00
C ASN A 330 24.69 26.36 21.03
N ASN A 331 24.15 25.72 19.99
CA ASN A 331 23.32 26.37 18.97
C ASN A 331 21.84 26.40 19.36
N PHE A 332 21.38 25.54 20.26
CA PHE A 332 19.98 25.48 20.68
C PHE A 332 19.51 26.69 21.50
N GLY A 333 20.44 27.43 22.12
CA GLY A 333 20.12 28.68 22.81
C GLY A 333 19.27 28.51 24.08
N ILE A 334 19.27 27.31 24.69
CA ILE A 334 18.55 27.01 25.93
C ILE A 334 19.27 27.68 27.11
N LYS A 335 18.63 28.68 27.72
CA LYS A 335 19.25 29.58 28.72
C LYS A 335 18.57 29.56 30.09
N GLU A 336 17.27 29.31 30.13
CA GLU A 336 16.47 29.49 31.34
C GLU A 336 15.31 28.50 31.43
N LEU A 337 14.78 28.37 32.65
CA LEU A 337 13.60 27.60 32.94
C LEU A 337 12.36 28.44 32.65
N ILE A 338 11.47 27.95 31.79
CA ILE A 338 10.32 28.72 31.32
C ILE A 338 8.99 28.31 31.97
N ALA A 339 8.85 27.08 32.45
CA ALA A 339 7.64 26.58 33.10
C ALA A 339 7.93 25.34 33.96
N VAL A 340 7.03 25.03 34.90
CA VAL A 340 7.16 23.84 35.74
C VAL A 340 5.82 23.17 35.98
N GLY A 341 5.73 21.89 35.65
CA GLY A 341 4.63 21.02 36.06
C GLY A 341 5.01 20.26 37.32
N LYS A 342 4.07 20.12 38.26
CA LYS A 342 4.27 19.29 39.46
C LYS A 342 3.10 18.34 39.66
N SER A 343 3.40 17.14 40.15
CA SER A 343 2.37 16.24 40.62
C SER A 343 2.85 15.34 41.77
N SER A 344 1.94 14.98 42.66
CA SER A 344 2.12 13.96 43.70
C SER A 344 1.60 12.61 43.24
N PHE A 345 2.32 11.56 43.60
CA PHE A 345 1.90 10.18 43.47
C PHE A 345 1.98 9.45 44.83
N ASP A 346 1.75 10.19 45.91
CA ASP A 346 1.67 9.64 47.25
C ASP A 346 0.69 8.46 47.35
N HIS A 347 0.94 7.52 48.26
CA HIS A 347 0.20 6.26 48.43
C HIS A 347 0.25 5.29 47.22
N SER A 348 1.14 5.52 46.26
CA SER A 348 1.33 4.60 45.13
C SER A 348 1.98 3.29 45.54
N ILE A 349 1.46 2.19 45.00
CA ILE A 349 2.11 0.87 45.10
C ILE A 349 3.48 0.87 44.39
N PRO A 350 4.44 0.02 44.81
CA PRO A 350 5.80 0.02 44.27
C PRO A 350 5.90 -0.06 42.74
N GLY A 351 5.06 -0.89 42.09
CA GLY A 351 5.04 -1.00 40.63
C GLY A 351 4.65 0.29 39.91
N ARG A 352 3.74 1.07 40.50
CA ARG A 352 3.35 2.40 39.97
C ARG A 352 4.48 3.40 40.14
N VAL A 353 5.16 3.41 41.30
CA VAL A 353 6.32 4.27 41.55
C VAL A 353 7.44 3.98 40.55
N PHE A 354 7.72 2.71 40.29
CA PHE A 354 8.69 2.28 39.29
C PHE A 354 8.33 2.79 37.89
N ASN A 355 7.08 2.62 37.46
CA ASN A 355 6.60 3.06 36.15
C ASN A 355 6.65 4.58 35.97
N VAL A 356 6.29 5.34 37.00
CA VAL A 356 6.41 6.81 36.99
C VAL A 356 7.88 7.22 36.78
N ASN A 357 8.80 6.60 37.51
CA ASN A 357 10.23 6.87 37.37
C ASN A 357 10.76 6.51 35.98
N LEU A 358 10.37 5.35 35.44
CA LEU A 358 10.77 4.91 34.11
C LEU A 358 10.24 5.86 33.02
N ALA A 359 8.94 6.17 33.03
CA ALA A 359 8.35 7.08 32.04
C ALA A 359 8.93 8.49 32.12
N ALA A 360 9.14 9.02 33.34
CA ALA A 360 9.82 10.30 33.52
C ALA A 360 11.22 10.28 32.91
N SER A 361 12.00 9.21 33.13
CA SER A 361 13.34 9.10 32.57
C SER A 361 13.38 9.07 31.03
N ARG A 362 12.31 8.59 30.38
CA ARG A 362 12.23 8.52 28.90
C ARG A 362 11.92 9.86 28.25
N ILE A 363 11.16 10.73 28.93
CA ILE A 363 10.89 12.09 28.44
C ILE A 363 11.98 13.08 28.85
N ASN A 364 12.85 12.72 29.79
CA ASN A 364 13.94 13.59 30.24
C ASN A 364 14.99 13.76 29.13
N GLY A 365 15.33 15.01 28.82
CA GLY A 365 16.31 15.34 27.79
C GLY A 365 15.73 15.49 26.39
N VAL A 366 14.40 15.31 26.21
CA VAL A 366 13.75 15.55 24.91
C VAL A 366 13.85 17.02 24.53
N ILE A 367 14.34 17.28 23.32
CA ILE A 367 14.35 18.62 22.73
C ILE A 367 13.18 18.76 21.76
N ILE A 368 12.45 19.87 21.88
CA ILE A 368 11.35 20.24 20.98
C ILE A 368 11.84 21.43 20.14
N PRO A 369 12.09 21.25 18.83
CA PRO A 369 12.46 22.36 17.95
C PRO A 369 11.35 23.41 17.81
N PRO A 370 11.68 24.65 17.40
CA PRO A 370 10.67 25.68 17.16
C PRO A 370 9.74 25.28 16.01
N GLY A 371 8.44 25.44 16.21
CA GLY A 371 7.40 25.07 15.25
C GLY A 371 7.04 23.58 15.24
N GLU A 372 7.73 22.75 16.02
CA GLU A 372 7.44 21.31 16.12
C GLU A 372 6.44 21.00 17.23
N GLU A 373 5.70 19.92 17.05
CA GLU A 373 4.74 19.41 18.03
C GLU A 373 5.39 18.34 18.92
N PHE A 374 5.27 18.52 20.24
CA PHE A 374 5.59 17.47 21.19
C PHE A 374 4.45 16.45 21.24
N SER A 375 4.79 15.16 21.23
CA SER A 375 3.87 14.05 21.47
C SER A 375 4.37 13.22 22.64
N PHE A 376 3.53 13.07 23.66
CA PHE A 376 3.90 12.31 24.86
C PHE A 376 4.11 10.82 24.54
N ASN A 377 3.23 10.21 23.75
CA ASN A 377 3.37 8.81 23.33
C ASN A 377 4.65 8.59 22.52
N LYS A 378 5.00 9.52 21.62
CA LYS A 378 6.26 9.45 20.87
C LYS A 378 7.48 9.55 21.79
N ALA A 379 7.46 10.49 22.74
CA ALA A 379 8.56 10.70 23.66
C ALA A 379 8.74 9.53 24.65
N VAL A 380 7.65 8.96 25.17
CA VAL A 380 7.71 7.87 26.15
C VAL A 380 7.94 6.50 25.50
N GLY A 381 7.66 6.34 24.20
CA GLY A 381 7.79 5.08 23.47
C GLY A 381 6.75 4.02 23.87
N GLU A 382 6.97 2.77 23.46
CA GLU A 382 6.06 1.66 23.78
C GLU A 382 5.99 1.42 25.30
N ILE A 383 4.78 1.21 25.81
CA ILE A 383 4.49 0.95 27.23
C ILE A 383 4.08 -0.51 27.40
N SER A 384 5.03 -1.36 27.75
CA SER A 384 4.82 -2.80 27.93
C SER A 384 5.84 -3.40 28.90
N ARG A 385 5.58 -4.62 29.38
CA ARG A 385 6.60 -5.39 30.12
C ARG A 385 7.89 -5.62 29.35
N GLN A 386 7.81 -5.76 28.02
CA GLN A 386 8.99 -5.98 27.17
C GLN A 386 9.91 -4.76 27.16
N THR A 387 9.33 -3.56 27.29
CA THR A 387 10.08 -2.32 27.41
C THR A 387 10.38 -1.94 28.87
N GLY A 388 10.14 -2.85 29.82
CA GLY A 388 10.56 -2.73 31.21
C GLY A 388 9.51 -2.19 32.17
N TYR A 389 8.29 -1.86 31.72
CA TYR A 389 7.23 -1.43 32.64
C TYR A 389 6.71 -2.59 33.50
N GLN A 390 6.31 -2.28 34.72
CA GLN A 390 5.69 -3.22 35.64
C GLN A 390 4.17 -3.15 35.54
N THR A 391 3.51 -4.24 35.93
CA THR A 391 2.05 -4.28 36.05
C THR A 391 1.61 -3.44 37.25
N ALA A 392 0.66 -2.52 37.03
CA ALA A 392 0.04 -1.68 38.04
C ALA A 392 -1.39 -1.33 37.61
N TYR A 393 -2.14 -0.61 38.45
CA TYR A 393 -3.51 -0.21 38.09
C TYR A 393 -3.50 0.80 36.93
N VAL A 394 -4.25 0.49 35.89
CA VAL A 394 -4.52 1.33 34.71
C VAL A 394 -6.02 1.58 34.59
N ILE A 395 -6.39 2.64 33.87
CA ILE A 395 -7.79 2.93 33.54
C ILE A 395 -8.01 2.49 32.10
N SER A 396 -8.80 1.44 31.90
CA SER A 396 -9.13 0.90 30.58
C SER A 396 -10.63 0.68 30.47
N GLN A 397 -11.22 1.09 29.35
CA GLN A 397 -12.66 0.97 29.08
C GLN A 397 -13.55 1.50 30.24
N GLY A 398 -13.13 2.59 30.87
CA GLY A 398 -13.86 3.21 31.99
C GLY A 398 -13.76 2.48 33.33
N LYS A 399 -12.88 1.47 33.47
CA LYS A 399 -12.67 0.71 34.71
C LYS A 399 -11.21 0.69 35.13
N THR A 400 -10.96 0.58 36.44
CA THR A 400 -9.62 0.33 36.99
C THR A 400 -9.31 -1.15 36.91
N VAL A 401 -8.28 -1.52 36.16
CA VAL A 401 -7.82 -2.91 36.00
C VAL A 401 -6.30 -2.97 36.16
N LEU A 402 -5.74 -4.17 36.33
CA LEU A 402 -4.29 -4.33 36.27
C LEU A 402 -3.85 -4.34 34.80
N GLY A 403 -2.78 -3.62 34.50
CA GLY A 403 -2.16 -3.56 33.18
C GLY A 403 -0.72 -3.04 33.24
N ASP A 404 -0.02 -3.13 32.13
CA ASP A 404 1.36 -2.66 32.05
C ASP A 404 1.41 -1.12 32.04
N GLY A 405 2.38 -0.55 32.75
CA GLY A 405 2.57 0.90 32.75
C GLY A 405 1.57 1.70 33.57
N GLY A 406 0.84 1.08 34.51
CA GLY A 406 0.07 1.83 35.49
C GLY A 406 0.94 2.87 36.21
N GLY A 407 0.60 4.15 36.06
CA GLY A 407 1.41 5.29 36.51
C GLY A 407 1.87 6.25 35.41
N VAL A 408 1.96 5.81 34.14
CA VAL A 408 2.47 6.67 33.05
C VAL A 408 1.60 7.92 32.81
N CYS A 409 0.28 7.83 32.99
CA CYS A 409 -0.61 9.01 32.89
C CYS A 409 -0.29 10.10 33.93
N GLN A 410 0.37 9.78 35.05
CA GLN A 410 0.87 10.78 36.00
C GLN A 410 1.93 11.67 35.36
N VAL A 411 2.81 11.07 34.56
CA VAL A 411 3.89 11.78 33.87
C VAL A 411 3.31 12.66 32.76
N SER A 412 2.34 12.15 31.99
CA SER A 412 1.61 12.95 30.99
C SER A 412 0.84 14.11 31.64
N THR A 413 0.17 13.87 32.77
CA THR A 413 -0.51 14.93 33.53
C THR A 413 0.46 15.99 34.05
N THR A 414 1.65 15.59 34.52
CA THR A 414 2.68 16.55 34.98
C THR A 414 3.21 17.38 33.83
N MET A 415 3.46 16.75 32.68
CA MET A 415 3.86 17.45 31.45
C MET A 415 2.77 18.42 30.99
N PHE A 416 1.50 18.01 31.00
CA PHE A 416 0.38 18.89 30.67
C PHE A 416 0.32 20.12 31.60
N ARG A 417 0.58 19.93 32.89
CA ARG A 417 0.67 21.05 33.85
C ARG A 417 1.80 22.02 33.51
N ALA A 418 2.98 21.52 33.14
CA ALA A 418 4.08 22.37 32.68
C ALA A 418 3.70 23.15 31.42
N ALA A 419 3.07 22.47 30.47
CA ALA A 419 2.67 23.09 29.22
C ALA A 419 1.57 24.15 29.40
N LEU A 420 0.62 23.87 30.30
CA LEU A 420 -0.44 24.80 30.68
C LEU A 420 0.10 26.02 31.45
N ASP A 421 1.08 25.82 32.34
CA ASP A 421 1.74 26.87 33.12
C ASP A 421 2.48 27.86 32.21
N PHE A 422 3.15 27.36 31.16
CA PHE A 422 3.74 28.23 30.13
C PHE A 422 2.68 28.92 29.26
N GLY A 423 1.61 28.19 28.93
CA GLY A 423 0.59 28.62 27.97
C GLY A 423 0.82 28.14 26.54
N PHE A 424 1.46 26.98 26.33
CA PHE A 424 1.62 26.41 24.98
C PHE A 424 0.26 26.11 24.32
N PRO A 425 0.16 26.22 22.98
CA PRO A 425 -0.99 25.70 22.24
C PRO A 425 -1.13 24.18 22.43
N ILE A 426 -2.13 23.76 23.20
CA ILE A 426 -2.44 22.34 23.41
C ILE A 426 -3.23 21.82 22.20
N THR A 427 -2.61 20.95 21.42
CA THR A 427 -3.17 20.44 20.16
C THR A 427 -3.92 19.12 20.35
N GLU A 428 -3.56 18.33 21.36
CA GLU A 428 -4.30 17.14 21.76
C GLU A 428 -4.28 16.99 23.28
N ARG A 429 -5.45 16.92 23.91
CA ARG A 429 -5.59 16.60 25.33
C ARG A 429 -6.93 15.94 25.59
N LYS A 430 -6.90 14.83 26.31
CA LYS A 430 -8.08 14.14 26.82
C LYS A 430 -7.99 13.98 28.33
N ALA A 431 -9.08 14.24 29.05
CA ALA A 431 -9.18 13.94 30.48
C ALA A 431 -9.42 12.43 30.71
N HIS A 432 -9.15 11.94 31.91
CA HIS A 432 -9.49 10.56 32.28
C HIS A 432 -11.02 10.33 32.23
N ALA A 433 -11.44 9.07 32.04
CA ALA A 433 -12.85 8.70 31.86
C ALA A 433 -13.77 9.00 33.08
N TYR A 434 -13.17 9.18 34.25
CA TYR A 434 -13.85 9.57 35.48
C TYR A 434 -12.88 10.38 36.36
N ARG A 435 -13.40 11.04 37.40
CA ARG A 435 -12.58 11.84 38.32
C ARG A 435 -11.62 10.95 39.12
N VAL A 436 -10.34 11.29 39.08
CA VAL A 436 -9.27 10.55 39.74
C VAL A 436 -8.71 11.42 40.86
N GLY A 437 -9.14 11.15 42.10
CA GLY A 437 -8.90 12.04 43.24
C GLY A 437 -7.43 12.30 43.58
N TYR A 438 -6.50 11.40 43.24
CA TYR A 438 -5.07 11.62 43.51
C TYR A 438 -4.42 12.67 42.59
N TYR A 439 -5.00 12.99 41.42
CA TYR A 439 -4.53 14.16 40.64
C TYR A 439 -5.01 15.48 41.24
N GLU A 440 -5.98 15.44 42.15
CA GLU A 440 -6.58 16.63 42.77
C GLU A 440 -5.96 16.95 44.14
N GLN A 441 -4.97 16.16 44.58
CA GLN A 441 -4.27 16.38 45.86
C GLN A 441 -3.47 17.68 45.86
N ASP A 442 -2.96 18.09 44.70
CA ASP A 442 -2.06 19.22 44.52
C ASP A 442 -2.45 20.14 43.36
N SER A 443 -3.64 19.94 42.78
CA SER A 443 -4.15 20.74 41.67
C SER A 443 -5.68 20.75 41.65
N PRO A 444 -6.33 21.82 41.15
CA PRO A 444 -7.77 21.82 40.97
C PRO A 444 -8.25 20.69 40.03
N PRO A 445 -9.53 20.29 40.14
CA PRO A 445 -10.13 19.32 39.24
C PRO A 445 -10.03 19.74 37.77
N GLY A 446 -9.78 18.77 36.88
CA GLY A 446 -9.74 18.99 35.44
C GLY A 446 -8.37 19.41 34.87
N ILE A 447 -7.31 19.40 35.68
CA ILE A 447 -5.92 19.64 35.25
C ILE A 447 -5.16 18.31 35.11
N ASP A 448 -5.65 17.46 34.20
CA ASP A 448 -5.14 16.13 33.90
C ASP A 448 -5.10 15.83 32.39
N ALA A 449 -4.18 14.96 31.99
CA ALA A 449 -4.08 14.44 30.63
C ALA A 449 -3.87 12.92 30.68
N THR A 450 -4.80 12.18 30.08
CA THR A 450 -4.69 10.72 29.92
C THR A 450 -4.02 10.40 28.59
N ILE A 451 -3.30 9.28 28.56
CA ILE A 451 -2.73 8.70 27.34
C ILE A 451 -3.13 7.23 27.25
N PHE A 452 -3.24 6.73 26.03
CA PHE A 452 -3.44 5.32 25.71
C PHE A 452 -2.87 5.07 24.32
N SER A 453 -1.63 4.59 24.25
CA SER A 453 -0.95 4.42 22.96
C SER A 453 -1.61 3.29 22.14
N PRO A 454 -1.83 3.46 20.82
CA PRO A 454 -1.56 4.67 20.02
C PRO A 454 -2.75 5.63 19.87
N THR A 455 -3.90 5.36 20.50
CA THR A 455 -5.19 6.00 20.20
C THR A 455 -5.50 7.29 20.96
N THR A 456 -4.80 7.58 22.06
CA THR A 456 -4.98 8.81 22.85
C THR A 456 -3.62 9.32 23.29
N ASP A 457 -3.33 10.58 23.00
CA ASP A 457 -2.05 11.22 23.30
C ASP A 457 -2.25 12.55 24.03
N PHE A 458 -1.15 13.09 24.56
CA PHE A 458 -1.04 14.48 24.97
C PHE A 458 -0.02 15.18 24.08
N LYS A 459 -0.45 16.26 23.42
CA LYS A 459 0.36 17.02 22.46
C LYS A 459 0.24 18.52 22.65
N PHE A 460 1.35 19.22 22.40
CA PHE A 460 1.40 20.67 22.36
C PHE A 460 2.41 21.17 21.32
N LEU A 461 2.16 22.34 20.76
CA LEU A 461 3.03 22.99 19.79
C LEU A 461 4.08 23.85 20.50
N ASN A 462 5.34 23.77 20.07
CA ASN A 462 6.35 24.76 20.45
C ASN A 462 6.27 25.97 19.50
N ASP A 463 5.52 26.99 19.91
CA ASP A 463 5.37 28.25 19.16
C ASP A 463 6.34 29.36 19.61
N THR A 464 7.35 29.02 20.43
CA THR A 464 8.26 30.02 21.06
C THR A 464 9.31 30.60 20.13
N GLY A 465 9.55 29.98 18.97
CA GLY A 465 10.69 30.32 18.11
C GLY A 465 12.06 29.87 18.66
N HIS A 466 12.09 29.16 19.79
CA HIS A 466 13.30 28.64 20.42
C HIS A 466 13.19 27.12 20.70
N HIS A 467 14.33 26.46 20.88
CA HIS A 467 14.33 25.04 21.30
C HIS A 467 13.95 24.92 22.77
N ILE A 468 13.13 23.92 23.09
CA ILE A 468 12.74 23.60 24.47
C ILE A 468 13.42 22.30 24.88
N LEU A 469 14.04 22.26 26.06
CA LEU A 469 14.55 21.03 26.67
C LEU A 469 13.62 20.60 27.80
N ILE A 470 13.10 19.38 27.72
CA ILE A 470 12.32 18.77 28.79
C ILE A 470 13.25 18.23 29.86
N GLN A 471 12.98 18.55 31.12
CA GLN A 471 13.68 17.98 32.26
C GLN A 471 12.71 17.40 33.27
N SER A 472 12.79 16.10 33.54
CA SER A 472 11.96 15.49 34.56
C SER A 472 12.79 15.09 35.78
N LYS A 473 12.19 15.24 36.97
CA LYS A 473 12.78 14.75 38.21
C LYS A 473 11.71 14.07 39.06
N VAL A 474 12.00 12.85 39.49
CA VAL A 474 11.16 12.06 40.37
C VAL A 474 11.84 11.94 41.73
N ASP A 475 11.14 12.34 42.79
CA ASP A 475 11.55 12.11 44.17
C ASP A 475 10.75 10.93 44.73
N THR A 476 11.36 9.74 44.73
CA THR A 476 10.72 8.52 45.22
C THR A 476 10.60 8.45 46.73
N LYS A 477 11.29 9.34 47.48
CA LYS A 477 11.15 9.42 48.94
C LYS A 477 9.92 10.22 49.32
N ASN A 478 9.71 11.35 48.66
CA ASN A 478 8.56 12.23 48.88
C ASN A 478 7.37 11.92 47.97
N LEU A 479 7.51 10.95 47.06
CA LEU A 479 6.51 10.54 46.07
C LEU A 479 5.97 11.71 45.24
N THR A 480 6.87 12.59 44.81
CA THR A 480 6.54 13.74 43.95
C THR A 480 7.35 13.72 42.67
N MET A 481 6.82 14.33 41.62
CA MET A 481 7.55 14.57 40.39
C MET A 481 7.36 15.99 39.90
N ARG A 482 8.36 16.46 39.15
CA ARG A 482 8.27 17.69 38.38
C ARG A 482 8.80 17.48 36.97
N VAL A 483 8.25 18.25 36.04
CA VAL A 483 8.67 18.34 34.63
C VAL A 483 8.90 19.81 34.31
#